data_AF-A0A4Z0QRS2-F1
#
_entry.id   AF-A0A4Z0QRS2-F1
#
_cell.length_a   1.000
_cell.length_b   1.000
_cell.length_c   1.000
_cell.angle_alpha   90.00
_cell.angle_beta   90.00
_cell.angle_gamma   90.00
#
_symmetry.space_group_name_H-M   'P 1'
#
loop_
_entity.id
_entity.type
_entity.pdbx_description
1 polymer ?
#
loop_
_entity_poly.entity_id
_entity_poly.type
_entity_poly.pdbx_seq_one_letter_code
_entity_poly.pdbx_strand_id
1 'polypeptide(L)'
;MVGETAQGLWENYRFLTKEMMKFLTKQDMNLFYDLLNQRERLQTLIEQTDDDGFKVSPVGQSLLTEIQKDSECIIHNLQVRLHSSKRQHQVSEAYSATSTTAVSEMNWKR
;
A
#
# COMPACT_ATOMS: atom_id res chain seq x y z
N MET A 1 20.30 10.58 -23.61
CA MET A 1 19.46 9.84 -22.65
C MET A 1 18.82 8.71 -23.44
N VAL A 2 19.19 7.46 -23.15
CA VAL A 2 18.60 6.29 -23.81
C VAL A 2 17.13 6.31 -23.41
N GLY A 3 16.22 6.46 -24.38
CA GLY A 3 14.79 6.43 -24.10
C GLY A 3 14.46 5.12 -23.39
N GLU A 4 13.91 5.19 -22.19
CA GLU A 4 13.47 3.98 -21.49
C GLU A 4 12.41 3.31 -22.36
N THR A 5 12.65 2.06 -22.74
CA THR A 5 11.68 1.29 -23.52
C THR A 5 10.46 0.98 -22.65
N ALA A 6 9.31 0.73 -23.27
CA ALA A 6 8.11 0.31 -22.54
C ALA A 6 8.39 -0.84 -21.55
N GLN A 7 9.20 -1.82 -21.98
CA GLN A 7 9.64 -2.92 -21.12
C GLN A 7 10.39 -2.44 -19.87
N GLY A 8 11.38 -1.56 -20.01
CA GLY A 8 12.18 -1.08 -18.88
C GLY A 8 11.34 -0.34 -17.85
N LEU A 9 10.39 0.48 -18.32
CA LEU A 9 9.44 1.18 -17.45
C LEU A 9 8.56 0.20 -16.68
N TRP A 10 8.05 -0.83 -17.34
CA TRP A 10 7.24 -1.86 -16.70
C TRP A 10 8.01 -2.74 -15.70
N GLU A 11 9.29 -3.02 -15.97
CA GLU A 11 10.18 -3.71 -15.04
C GLU A 11 10.44 -2.87 -13.78
N ASN A 12 10.71 -1.56 -13.95
CA ASN A 12 10.83 -0.61 -12.84
C ASN A 12 9.53 -0.53 -12.02
N TYR A 13 8.38 -0.57 -12.70
CA TYR A 13 7.08 -0.53 -12.05
C TYR A 13 6.82 -1.77 -11.20
N ARG A 14 7.19 -2.95 -11.72
CA ARG A 14 7.16 -4.21 -10.97
C ARG A 14 8.09 -4.15 -9.76
N PHE A 15 9.30 -3.63 -9.93
CA PHE A 15 10.25 -3.47 -8.83
C PHE A 15 9.66 -2.61 -7.70
N LEU A 16 9.14 -1.42 -8.02
CA LEU A 16 8.51 -0.54 -7.02
C LEU A 16 7.33 -1.24 -6.33
N THR A 17 6.49 -1.96 -7.07
CA THR A 17 5.36 -2.71 -6.51
C THR A 17 5.83 -3.77 -5.50
N LYS A 18 6.93 -4.48 -5.77
CA LYS A 18 7.50 -5.45 -4.83
C LYS A 18 8.14 -4.81 -3.60
N GLU A 19 8.83 -3.68 -3.78
CA GLU A 19 9.39 -2.92 -2.67
C GLU A 19 8.29 -2.40 -1.74
N MET A 20 7.18 -1.89 -2.30
CA MET A 20 6.01 -1.47 -1.52
C MET A 20 5.50 -2.57 -0.59
N MET A 21 5.43 -3.82 -1.06
CA MET A 21 5.06 -4.95 -0.18
C MET A 21 6.03 -5.13 0.99
N LYS A 22 7.33 -4.99 0.77
CA LYS A 22 8.34 -5.12 1.84
C LYS A 22 8.14 -4.06 2.93
N PHE A 23 7.89 -2.81 2.54
CA PHE A 23 7.68 -1.73 3.51
C PHE A 23 6.31 -1.83 4.21
N LEU A 24 5.30 -2.38 3.53
CA LEU A 24 4.03 -2.71 4.16
C LEU A 24 4.21 -3.76 5.28
N THR A 25 4.99 -4.82 5.03
CA THR A 25 5.32 -5.83 6.05
C THR A 25 6.16 -5.25 7.19
N LYS A 26 7.09 -4.35 6.90
CA LYS A 26 7.93 -3.65 7.90
C LYS A 26 7.18 -2.57 8.67
N GLN A 27 5.92 -2.29 8.32
CA GLN A 27 5.10 -1.22 8.91
C GLN A 27 5.66 0.20 8.71
N ASP A 28 6.59 0.39 7.78
CA ASP A 28 7.16 1.70 7.45
C ASP A 28 6.28 2.40 6.41
N MET A 29 5.26 3.09 6.90
CA MET A 29 4.27 3.73 6.03
C MET A 29 4.83 4.95 5.30
N ASN A 30 5.81 5.64 5.87
CA ASN A 30 6.40 6.81 5.21
C ASN A 30 7.09 6.39 3.92
N LEU A 31 7.97 5.38 4.00
CA LEU A 31 8.63 4.83 2.80
C LEU A 31 7.64 4.16 1.84
N PHE A 32 6.59 3.53 2.36
CA PHE A 32 5.52 3.01 1.52
C PHE A 32 4.87 4.11 0.66
N TYR A 33 4.52 5.26 1.26
CA TYR A 33 3.92 6.38 0.53
C TYR A 33 4.90 7.04 -0.45
N ASP A 34 6.18 7.13 -0.09
CA ASP A 34 7.21 7.62 -1.01
C ASP A 34 7.34 6.74 -2.26
N LEU A 35 7.28 5.41 -2.09
CA LEU A 35 7.29 4.47 -3.20
C LEU A 35 6.01 4.51 -4.02
N LEU A 36 4.85 4.71 -3.39
CA LEU A 36 3.58 4.88 -4.08
C LEU A 36 3.62 6.10 -5.01
N ASN A 37 4.15 7.23 -4.53
CA ASN A 37 4.32 8.45 -5.32
C ASN A 37 5.29 8.24 -6.50
N GLN A 38 6.37 7.48 -6.29
CA GLN A 38 7.30 7.12 -7.38
C GLN A 38 6.62 6.23 -8.43
N ARG A 39 5.81 5.25 -7.99
CA ARG A 39 5.05 4.35 -8.86
C ARG A 39 4.00 5.10 -9.68
N GLU A 40 3.35 6.11 -9.10
CA GLU A 40 2.40 6.98 -9.82
C GLU A 40 3.09 7.79 -10.93
N ARG A 41 4.26 8.39 -10.64
CA ARG A 41 5.03 9.10 -11.67
C ARG A 41 5.45 8.16 -12.80
N LEU A 42 5.85 6.94 -12.46
CA LEU A 42 6.23 5.93 -13.43
C LEU A 42 5.03 5.47 -14.27
N GLN A 43 3.84 5.34 -13.68
CA GLN A 43 2.59 5.10 -14.41
C GLN A 43 2.38 6.17 -15.49
N THR A 44 2.51 7.45 -15.12
CA THR A 44 2.37 8.57 -16.06
C THR A 44 3.39 8.48 -17.20
N LEU A 45 4.64 8.09 -16.92
CA LEU A 45 5.66 7.90 -17.94
C LEU A 45 5.33 6.73 -18.89
N ILE A 46 4.84 5.61 -18.35
CA ILE A 46 4.39 4.45 -19.13
C ILE A 46 3.23 4.83 -20.07
N GLU A 47 2.31 5.68 -19.61
CA GLU A 47 1.17 6.13 -20.42
C GLU A 47 1.58 7.09 -21.55
N GLN A 48 2.70 7.80 -21.39
CA GLN A 48 3.24 8.72 -22.38
C GLN A 48 4.22 8.06 -23.36
N THR A 49 4.67 6.84 -23.06
CA THR A 49 5.64 6.11 -23.89
C THR A 49 4.91 5.19 -24.86
N ASP A 50 5.41 5.08 -26.10
CA ASP A 50 4.89 4.10 -27.04
C ASP A 50 5.10 2.69 -26.50
N ASP A 51 4.07 1.85 -26.58
CA ASP A 51 4.11 0.50 -26.05
C ASP A 51 4.99 -0.43 -26.90
N ASP A 52 5.15 -0.12 -28.20
CA ASP A 52 5.84 -0.97 -29.18
C ASP A 52 5.35 -2.43 -29.19
N GLY A 53 4.09 -2.65 -28.79
CA GLY A 53 3.48 -3.99 -28.68
C GLY A 53 3.95 -4.80 -27.47
N PHE A 54 4.65 -4.19 -26.51
CA PHE A 54 5.14 -4.88 -25.32
C PHE A 54 3.98 -5.46 -24.48
N LYS A 55 2.93 -4.69 -24.20
CA LYS A 55 1.78 -5.15 -23.36
C LYS A 55 1.08 -6.37 -23.93
N VAL A 56 1.09 -6.56 -25.26
CA VAL A 56 0.46 -7.70 -25.93
C VAL A 56 1.41 -8.88 -26.13
N SER A 57 2.71 -8.67 -25.95
CA SER A 57 3.70 -9.74 -26.00
C SER A 57 3.48 -10.76 -24.86
N PRO A 58 3.84 -12.04 -25.04
CA PRO A 58 3.76 -13.03 -23.96
C PRO A 58 4.53 -12.62 -22.70
N VAL A 59 5.68 -11.96 -22.87
CA VAL A 59 6.52 -11.47 -21.78
C VAL A 59 5.82 -10.34 -21.02
N GLY A 60 5.27 -9.36 -21.75
CA GLY A 60 4.53 -8.24 -21.15
C GLY A 60 3.27 -8.72 -20.43
N GLN A 61 2.50 -9.63 -21.02
CA GLN A 61 1.31 -10.19 -20.38
C GLN A 61 1.63 -10.93 -19.07
N SER A 62 2.70 -11.73 -19.04
CA SER A 62 3.15 -12.39 -17.81
C SER A 62 3.53 -11.37 -16.74
N LEU A 63 4.31 -10.34 -17.13
CA LEU A 63 4.77 -9.31 -16.21
C LEU A 63 3.59 -8.48 -15.65
N LEU A 64 2.64 -8.09 -16.47
CA LEU A 64 1.44 -7.36 -16.05
C LEU A 64 0.56 -8.19 -15.10
N THR A 65 0.41 -9.49 -15.39
CA THR A 65 -0.34 -10.41 -14.52
C THR A 65 0.31 -10.51 -13.13
N GLU A 66 1.63 -10.55 -13.05
CA GLU A 66 2.35 -10.52 -11.77
C GLU A 66 2.14 -9.20 -11.03
N ILE A 67 2.28 -8.07 -11.72
CA ILE A 67 2.05 -6.73 -11.13
C ILE A 67 0.63 -6.63 -10.57
N GLN A 68 -0.36 -7.14 -11.30
CA GLN A 68 -1.75 -7.10 -10.87
C GLN A 68 -1.96 -7.90 -9.58
N LYS A 69 -1.45 -9.14 -9.52
CA LYS A 69 -1.51 -9.97 -8.30
C LYS A 69 -0.84 -9.30 -7.10
N ASP A 70 0.35 -8.72 -7.31
CA ASP A 70 1.08 -8.02 -6.27
C ASP A 70 0.30 -6.77 -5.78
N SER A 71 -0.32 -6.04 -6.70
CA SER A 71 -1.15 -4.87 -6.38
C SER A 71 -2.41 -5.24 -5.58
N GLU A 72 -3.09 -6.33 -5.95
CA GLU A 72 -4.23 -6.87 -5.21
C GLU A 72 -3.84 -7.28 -3.79
N CYS A 73 -2.67 -7.91 -3.63
CA CYS A 73 -2.12 -8.27 -2.33
C CYS A 73 -1.86 -7.04 -1.45
N ILE A 74 -1.27 -5.97 -2.01
CA ILE A 74 -1.05 -4.70 -1.30
C ILE A 74 -2.38 -4.11 -0.82
N ILE A 75 -3.38 -4.03 -1.71
CA ILE A 75 -4.71 -3.49 -1.39
C ILE A 75 -5.36 -4.29 -0.26
N HIS A 76 -5.33 -5.62 -0.35
CA HIS A 76 -5.88 -6.50 0.68
C HIS A 76 -5.21 -6.27 2.04
N ASN A 77 -3.87 -6.23 2.09
CA ASN A 77 -3.13 -6.00 3.34
C ASN A 77 -3.45 -4.63 3.96
N LEU A 78 -3.58 -3.58 3.15
CA LEU A 78 -3.99 -2.25 3.60
C LEU A 78 -5.41 -2.26 4.21
N GLN A 79 -6.36 -2.96 3.57
CA GLN A 79 -7.73 -3.09 4.09
C GLN A 79 -7.76 -3.83 5.44
N VAL A 80 -7.05 -4.96 5.55
CA VAL A 80 -6.93 -5.72 6.80
C VAL A 80 -6.37 -4.84 7.91
N ARG A 81 -5.33 -4.05 7.61
CA ARG A 81 -4.72 -3.11 8.55
C ARG A 81 -5.66 -1.99 8.98
N LEU A 82 -6.44 -1.44 8.05
CA LEU A 82 -7.42 -0.40 8.36
C LEU A 82 -8.53 -0.96 9.28
N HIS A 83 -8.98 -2.19 9.02
CA HIS A 83 -9.99 -2.85 9.84
C HIS A 83 -9.49 -3.17 11.25
N SER A 84 -8.26 -3.65 11.39
CA SER A 84 -7.67 -3.92 12.70
C SER A 84 -7.47 -2.64 13.51
N SER A 85 -7.03 -1.55 12.88
CA SER A 85 -6.90 -0.23 13.51
C SER A 85 -8.25 0.30 14.02
N LYS A 86 -9.31 0.23 13.20
CA LYS A 86 -10.68 0.63 13.63
C LYS A 86 -11.17 -0.17 14.83
N ARG A 87 -10.95 -1.50 14.84
CA ARG A 87 -11.33 -2.36 15.96
C ARG A 87 -10.53 -2.04 17.22
N GLN A 88 -9.24 -1.78 17.09
CA GLN A 88 -8.37 -1.39 18.22
C GLN A 88 -8.83 -0.06 18.84
N HIS A 89 -9.23 0.91 18.02
CA HIS A 89 -9.77 2.18 18.51
C HIS A 89 -11.07 2.00 19.30
N GLN A 90 -12.05 1.25 18.75
CA GLN A 90 -13.31 0.96 19.44
C GLN A 90 -13.12 0.24 20.78
N VAL A 91 -12.20 -0.72 20.84
CA VAL A 91 -11.88 -1.44 22.09
C VAL A 91 -11.20 -0.51 23.10
N SER A 92 -10.27 0.34 22.66
CA SER A 92 -9.61 1.33 23.53
C SER A 92 -10.58 2.36 24.11
N GLU A 93 -11.55 2.82 23.32
CA GLU A 93 -12.61 3.72 23.78
C GLU A 93 -13.50 3.03 24.83
N ALA A 94 -13.85 1.75 24.64
CA ALA A 94 -14.64 1.00 25.61
C ALA A 94 -13.92 0.81 26.97
N TYR A 95 -12.59 0.57 26.96
CA TYR A 95 -11.80 0.52 28.19
C TYR A 95 -11.58 1.90 28.85
N SER A 96 -11.47 2.96 28.05
CA SER A 96 -11.34 4.34 28.58
C SER A 96 -12.65 4.81 29.22
N ALA A 97 -13.79 4.49 28.60
CA ALA A 97 -15.12 4.80 29.15
C ALA A 97 -15.36 4.08 30.48
N THR A 98 -15.02 2.79 30.57
CA THR A 98 -15.18 2.01 31.81
C THR A 98 -14.21 2.44 32.92
N SER A 99 -12.99 2.84 32.58
CA SER A 99 -12.03 3.42 33.54
C SER A 99 -12.49 4.79 34.07
N THR A 100 -13.12 5.61 33.22
CA THR A 100 -13.64 6.94 33.61
C THR A 100 -14.86 6.80 34.54
N THR A 101 -15.73 5.82 34.31
CA THR A 101 -16.87 5.56 35.20
C THR A 101 -16.42 5.02 36.57
N ALA A 102 -15.44 4.13 36.62
CA ALA A 102 -14.93 3.56 37.87
C ALA A 102 -14.18 4.59 38.75
N VAL A 103 -13.49 5.57 38.15
CA VAL A 103 -12.80 6.63 38.91
C VAL A 103 -13.76 7.75 39.33
N SER A 104 -14.86 7.98 38.59
CA SER A 104 -15.90 8.94 38.95
C SER A 104 -16.66 8.56 40.23
N GLU A 105 -16.94 7.27 40.43
CA GLU A 105 -17.63 6.78 41.64
C GLU A 105 -16.76 6.82 42.92
N MET A 106 -15.44 6.87 42.79
CA MET A 106 -14.52 6.86 43.95
C MET A 106 -14.35 8.23 44.62
N ASN A 107 -14.89 9.32 44.07
CA ASN A 107 -14.69 10.69 44.57
C ASN A 107 -15.86 11.25 45.43
N TRP A 108 -16.94 10.49 45.64
CA TRP A 108 -18.11 10.98 46.39
C TRP A 108 -18.13 10.64 47.90
N LYS A 109 -16.97 10.33 48.49
CA LYS A 109 -16.84 10.16 49.95
C LYS A 109 -15.67 10.97 50.49
N ARG A 110 -15.88 12.28 50.65
CA ARG A 110 -15.20 13.08 51.67
C ARG A 110 -16.09 14.19 52.17
#